data_AF-A0A846V580-F1
#
_entry.id   AF-A0A846V580-F1
#
_cell.length_a   1.000
_cell.length_b   1.000
_cell.length_c   1.000
_cell.angle_alpha   90.00
_cell.angle_beta   90.00
_cell.angle_gamma   90.00
#
_symmetry.space_group_name_H-M   'P 1'
#
loop_
_entity.id
_entity.type
_entity.pdbx_description
1 polymer ?
#
loop_
_entity_poly.entity_id
_entity_poly.type
_entity_poly.pdbx_seq_one_letter_code
_entity_poly.pdbx_strand_id
1 'polypeptide(L)' 'MPTVNFYAELIGDSFRGEAVNAETYETVFRTPGTYPDPQMAQMAAQRMYAARINAAMAREYADAHRGAVA' A
#
# COMPACT_ATOMS: atom_id res chain seq x y z
N MET A 1 3.77 -1.31 14.01
CA MET A 1 3.45 -1.47 12.57
C MET A 1 4.75 -1.85 11.87
N PRO A 2 4.76 -2.85 10.97
CA PRO A 2 5.98 -3.19 10.24
C PRO A 2 6.50 -1.97 9.47
N THR A 3 7.81 -1.80 9.43
CA THR A 3 8.44 -0.71 8.67
C THR A 3 8.36 -1.05 7.19
N VAL A 4 7.77 -0.16 6.39
CA VAL A 4 7.55 -0.37 4.95
C VAL A 4 8.30 0.69 4.17
N ASN A 5 9.10 0.24 3.19
CA ASN A 5 9.78 1.09 2.23
C ASN A 5 8.99 1.12 0.91
N PHE A 6 9.09 2.23 0.18
CA PHE A 6 8.42 2.40 -1.10
C PHE A 6 9.43 2.51 -2.23
N TYR A 7 9.24 1.71 -3.26
CA TYR A 7 10.14 1.63 -4.41
C TYR A 7 9.38 1.78 -5.73
N ALA A 8 10.14 2.04 -6.79
CA ALA A 8 9.66 2.03 -8.16
C ALA A 8 10.36 0.91 -8.91
N GLU A 9 9.59 -0.06 -9.40
CA GLU A 9 10.03 -1.15 -10.27
C GLU A 9 9.89 -0.70 -11.73
N LEU A 10 10.95 -0.82 -12.54
CA LEU A 10 10.88 -0.54 -13.97
C LEU A 10 10.18 -1.70 -14.71
N ILE A 11 9.09 -1.41 -15.41
CA ILE A 11 8.29 -2.33 -16.22
C ILE A 11 8.19 -1.77 -17.65
N GLY A 12 8.99 -2.32 -18.57
CA GLY A 12 9.15 -1.76 -19.91
C GLY A 12 9.69 -0.33 -19.84
N ASP A 13 8.95 0.62 -20.39
CA ASP A 13 9.29 2.05 -20.38
C ASP A 13 8.58 2.84 -19.26
N SER A 14 7.98 2.15 -18.30
CA SER A 14 7.17 2.76 -17.23
C SER A 14 7.53 2.19 -15.85
N PHE A 15 7.04 2.79 -14.77
CA PHE A 15 7.36 2.39 -13.40
C PHE A 15 6.14 1.89 -12.65
N ARG A 16 6.26 0.77 -11.93
CA ARG A 16 5.26 0.27 -11.00
C ARG A 16 5.68 0.61 -9.57
N GLY A 17 4.76 1.18 -8.80
CA GLY A 17 5.00 1.45 -7.38
C GLY A 17 4.86 0.19 -6.55
N GLU A 18 5.81 -0.05 -5.64
CA GLU A 18 5.83 -1.19 -4.72
C GLU A 18 6.00 -0.74 -3.26
N ALA A 19 5.38 -1.47 -2.34
CA ALA A 19 5.64 -1.36 -0.91
C ALA A 19 6.28 -2.67 -0.43
N VAL A 20 7.43 -2.56 0.22
CA VAL A 20 8.28 -3.69 0.62
C VAL A 20 8.50 -3.64 2.12
N ASN A 21 8.35 -4.78 2.78
CA ASN A 21 8.67 -4.92 4.18
C ASN A 21 10.18 -4.72 4.38
N ALA A 22 10.59 -3.77 5.21
CA ALA A 22 12.00 -3.43 5.42
C ALA A 22 12.78 -4.54 6.15
N GLU A 23 12.10 -5.44 6.86
CA GLU A 23 12.70 -6.53 7.62
C GLU A 23 12.83 -7.80 6.77
N THR A 24 11.77 -8.17 6.04
CA THR A 24 11.74 -9.41 5.25
C THR A 24 12.11 -9.23 3.79
N TYR A 25 12.19 -7.98 3.30
CA TYR A 25 12.38 -7.64 1.89
C TYR A 25 11.28 -8.18 0.95
N GLU A 26 10.13 -8.59 1.51
CA GLU A 26 9.01 -9.07 0.72
C GLU A 26 8.11 -7.93 0.24
N THR A 27 7.65 -8.02 -1.00
CA THR A 27 6.66 -7.09 -1.55
C THR A 27 5.29 -7.36 -0.92
N VAL A 28 4.79 -6.41 -0.12
CA VAL A 28 3.49 -6.52 0.55
C VAL A 28 2.37 -5.82 -0.24
N PHE A 29 2.73 -4.95 -1.18
CA PHE A 29 1.78 -4.26 -2.03
C PHE A 29 2.40 -3.83 -3.36
N ARG A 30 1.60 -3.89 -4.43
CA ARG A 30 1.91 -3.31 -5.73
C ARG A 30 0.77 -2.43 -6.18
N THR A 31 1.10 -1.28 -6.74
CA THR A 31 0.11 -0.45 -7.44
C THR A 31 -0.46 -1.20 -8.66
N PRO A 32 -1.74 -1.01 -8.99
CA PRO A 32 -2.39 -1.75 -10.09
C PRO A 32 -2.01 -1.22 -11.48
N GLY A 33 -1.49 0.01 -11.58
CA GLY A 33 -1.05 0.63 -12.83
C GLY A 33 0.44 0.94 -12.84
N THR A 34 0.92 1.45 -13.97
CA THR A 34 2.29 1.98 -14.12
C THR A 34 2.25 3.50 -14.34
N TYR A 35 3.39 4.14 -14.10
CA TYR A 35 3.57 5.59 -14.06
C TYR A 35 4.77 6.00 -14.93
N PRO A 36 4.77 7.23 -15.48
CA PRO A 36 5.83 7.67 -16.40
C PRO A 36 7.19 7.90 -15.70
N ASP A 37 7.21 8.13 -14.39
CA ASP A 37 8.43 8.40 -13.64
C ASP A 37 8.47 7.65 -12.29
N PRO A 38 9.67 7.39 -11.74
CA PRO A 38 9.81 6.58 -10.53
C PRO A 38 9.28 7.29 -9.27
N GLN A 39 9.29 8.62 -9.22
CA GLN A 39 8.84 9.36 -8.06
C GLN A 39 7.31 9.31 -7.94
N MET A 40 6.60 9.43 -9.06
CA MET A 40 5.15 9.22 -9.13
C MET A 40 4.77 7.80 -8.72
N ALA A 41 5.51 6.77 -9.19
CA ALA A 41 5.27 5.39 -8.80
C ALA A 41 5.41 5.17 -7.27
N GLN A 42 6.45 5.73 -6.66
CA GLN A 42 6.65 5.66 -5.20
C GLN A 42 5.55 6.39 -4.44
N MET A 43 5.21 7.61 -4.86
CA MET A 43 4.12 8.39 -4.25
C MET A 43 2.77 7.66 -4.35
N ALA A 44 2.49 7.04 -5.49
CA ALA A 44 1.29 6.24 -5.67
C ALA A 44 1.27 5.01 -4.76
N ALA A 45 2.39 4.29 -4.64
CA ALA A 45 2.52 3.16 -3.72
C ALA A 45 2.24 3.59 -2.27
N GLN A 46 2.83 4.70 -1.82
CA GLN A 46 2.62 5.25 -0.49
C GLN A 46 1.15 5.60 -0.23
N ARG A 47 0.52 6.34 -1.15
CA ARG A 47 -0.89 6.77 -1.01
C ARG A 47 -1.86 5.60 -1.00
N MET A 48 -1.70 4.66 -1.94
CA MET A 48 -2.61 3.51 -2.04
C MET A 48 -2.42 2.53 -0.89
N TYR A 49 -1.19 2.32 -0.43
CA TYR A 49 -0.91 1.48 0.74
C TYR A 49 -1.55 2.06 2.01
N ALA A 50 -1.40 3.37 2.24
CA ALA A 50 -2.04 4.05 3.37
C ALA A 50 -3.59 3.95 3.29
N ALA A 51 -4.18 4.12 2.10
CA ALA A 51 -5.62 3.97 1.90
C ALA A 51 -6.10 2.54 2.21
N ARG A 52 -5.31 1.51 1.82
CA ARG A 52 -5.61 0.12 2.14
C ARG A 52 -5.61 -0.14 3.65
N ILE A 53 -4.62 0.39 4.38
CA ILE A 53 -4.55 0.25 5.84
C ILE A 53 -5.75 0.94 6.50
N ASN A 54 -6.08 2.17 6.08
CA ASN A 54 -7.26 2.87 6.60
C ASN A 54 -8.56 2.12 6.34
N ALA A 55 -8.73 1.53 5.15
CA ALA A 55 -9.91 0.75 4.83
C ALA A 55 -10.02 -0.53 5.68
N ALA A 56 -8.90 -1.18 6.00
CA ALA A 56 -8.88 -2.34 6.88
C ALA A 56 -9.26 -1.95 8.32
N MET A 57 -8.64 -0.90 8.87
CA MET A 57 -8.95 -0.40 10.21
C MET A 57 -10.41 0.07 10.34
N ALA A 58 -10.96 0.71 9.31
CA ALA A 58 -12.35 1.15 9.31
C ALA A 58 -13.35 -0.02 9.35
N ARG A 59 -13.03 -1.14 8.69
CA ARG A 59 -13.84 -2.36 8.75
C ARG A 59 -13.79 -3.00 10.13
N GLU A 60 -12.60 -3.15 10.71
CA GLU A 60 -12.43 -3.69 12.06
C GLU A 60 -13.16 -2.84 13.11
N TYR A 61 -13.08 -1.52 12.99
CA TYR A 61 -13.85 -0.60 13.83
C TYR A 61 -15.36 -0.82 13.68
N ALA A 62 -15.87 -0.92 12.44
CA ALA A 62 -17.30 -1.16 12.21
C ALA A 62 -17.77 -2.52 12.76
N ASP A 63 -16.97 -3.58 12.61
CA ASP A 63 -17.30 -4.92 13.10
C ASP A 63 -17.28 -4.97 14.64
N ALA A 64 -16.30 -4.32 15.28
CA ALA A 64 -16.22 -4.24 16.74
C ALA A 64 -17.41 -3.48 17.36
N HIS A 65 -17.95 -2.47 16.66
CA HIS A 65 -19.04 -1.64 17.18
C HIS A 65 -20.44 -2.13 16.76
N ARG A 66 -20.55 -3.01 15.75
CA ARG A 66 -21.82 -3.66 15.37
C ARG A 66 -22.33 -4.63 16.44
N GLY A 67 -21.44 -5.23 17.25
CA GLY A 67 -21.81 -6.13 18.35
C GLY A 67 -22.24 -5.43 19.65
N ALA A 68 -22.02 -4.12 19.79
CA ALA A 68 -22.30 -3.35 21.00
C ALA A 68 -23.70 -2.71 21.05
N VAL A 69 -24.51 -2.87 19.98
CA VAL A 69 -25.86 -2.28 19.86
C VAL A 69 -26.96 -3.36 19.88
N ALA A 70 -26.69 -4.52 20.50
CA ALA A 70 -27.66 -5.61 20.68
C ALA A 70 -28.11 -5.71 22.14
#